data_AF-A0A2N1SQJ5-F1
#
_entry.id   AF-A0A2N1SQJ5-F1
#
_cell.length_a   1.000
_cell.length_b   1.000
_cell.length_c   1.000
_cell.angle_alpha   90.00
_cell.angle_beta   90.00
_cell.angle_gamma   90.00
#
_symmetry.space_group_name_H-M   'P 1'
#
loop_
_entity.id
_entity.type
_entity.pdbx_description
1 polymer ?
#
loop_
_entity_poly.entity_id
_entity_poly.type
_entity_poly.pdbx_seq_one_letter_code
_entity_poly.pdbx_strand_id
1 'polypeptide(L)'
;MRIEFVIDSSLFGVPEGFAEQYRNLVAEALRKNKGLLRITVEPLPRSRTVKENAYFHVLCGRLASMTGASKEQVKQMAKKRAVELGYPMATDENGWPIEDEDGFEGLPSSECSVEQFALLIEAVKGIAAEHGYYLED
;
A
#
# COMPACT_ATOMS: atom_id res chain seq x y z
N MET A 1 4.74 -3.46 13.63
CA MET A 1 4.55 -4.25 14.87
C MET A 1 3.08 -4.13 15.26
N ARG A 2 2.36 -5.25 15.39
CA ARG A 2 0.94 -5.28 15.75
C ARG A 2 0.80 -5.86 17.14
N ILE A 3 0.07 -5.18 18.01
CA ILE A 3 -0.27 -5.66 19.35
C ILE A 3 -1.78 -5.83 19.42
N GLU A 4 -2.23 -7.00 19.86
CA GLU A 4 -3.64 -7.28 20.09
C GLU A 4 -3.85 -7.71 21.54
N PHE A 5 -4.86 -7.13 22.18
CA PHE A 5 -5.25 -7.53 23.52
C PHE A 5 -6.75 -7.30 23.74
N VAL A 6 -7.27 -7.98 24.76
CA VAL A 6 -8.65 -7.85 25.21
C VAL A 6 -8.68 -7.04 26.49
N ILE A 7 -9.57 -6.05 26.57
CA ILE A 7 -9.74 -5.18 27.72
C ILE A 7 -11.21 -5.04 28.08
N ASP A 8 -11.51 -4.86 29.36
CA ASP A 8 -12.84 -4.45 29.80
C ASP A 8 -13.10 -3.01 29.33
N SER A 9 -14.28 -2.77 28.73
CA SER A 9 -14.68 -1.45 28.24
C SER A 9 -14.62 -0.33 29.29
N SER A 10 -14.76 -0.65 30.58
CA SER A 10 -14.63 0.33 31.67
C SER A 10 -13.20 0.83 31.88
N LEU A 11 -12.20 0.10 31.40
CA LEU A 11 -10.78 0.40 31.57
C LEU A 11 -10.17 1.11 30.35
N PHE A 12 -10.95 1.35 29.29
CA PHE A 12 -10.47 1.97 28.06
C PHE A 12 -11.21 3.28 27.78
N GLY A 13 -10.44 4.32 27.47
CA GLY A 13 -10.95 5.66 27.16
C GLY A 13 -10.53 6.09 25.76
N VAL A 14 -11.40 6.85 25.08
CA VAL A 14 -11.14 7.42 23.76
C VAL A 14 -11.12 8.95 23.81
N PRO A 15 -10.46 9.64 22.86
CA PRO A 15 -10.56 11.09 22.73
C PRO A 15 -12.01 11.56 22.53
N GLU A 16 -12.29 12.81 22.90
CA GLU A 16 -13.65 13.38 22.95
C GLU A 16 -14.42 13.26 21.63
N GLY A 17 -13.74 13.42 20.50
CA GLY A 17 -14.34 13.28 19.16
C GLY A 17 -14.80 11.87 18.79
N PHE A 18 -14.45 10.85 19.58
CA PHE A 18 -14.84 9.45 19.36
C PHE A 18 -15.79 8.91 20.43
N ALA A 19 -16.20 9.74 21.40
CA ALA A 19 -16.97 9.30 22.56
C ALA A 19 -18.31 8.64 22.19
N GLU A 20 -18.99 9.13 21.15
CA GLU A 20 -20.27 8.58 20.71
C GLU A 20 -20.11 7.22 20.03
N GLN A 21 -19.17 7.07 19.09
CA GLN A 21 -18.91 5.76 18.47
C GLN A 21 -18.45 4.75 19.51
N TYR A 22 -17.62 5.17 20.46
CA TYR A 22 -17.16 4.30 21.54
C TYR A 22 -18.31 3.84 22.43
N ARG A 23 -19.23 4.73 22.83
CA ARG A 23 -20.43 4.34 23.60
C ARG A 23 -21.27 3.28 22.88
N ASN A 24 -21.45 3.44 21.56
CA ASN A 24 -22.20 2.47 20.75
C ASN A 24 -21.48 1.11 20.71
N LEU A 25 -20.16 1.12 20.51
CA LEU A 25 -19.33 -0.09 20.52
C LEU A 25 -19.41 -0.81 21.87
N VAL A 26 -19.31 -0.07 22.98
CA VAL A 26 -19.42 -0.61 24.35
C VAL A 26 -20.81 -1.20 24.61
N ALA A 27 -21.87 -0.52 24.18
CA ALA A 27 -23.24 -1.03 24.32
C ALA A 27 -23.46 -2.33 23.54
N GLU A 28 -22.81 -2.48 22.39
CA GLU A 28 -22.81 -3.74 21.63
C GLU A 28 -22.00 -4.84 22.33
N ALA A 29 -20.80 -4.50 22.83
CA ALA A 29 -19.97 -5.43 23.58
C ALA A 29 -20.66 -5.93 24.85
N LEU A 30 -21.32 -5.05 25.62
CA LEU A 30 -22.09 -5.45 26.79
C LEU A 30 -23.18 -6.48 26.47
N ARG A 31 -23.83 -6.34 25.30
CA ARG A 31 -24.85 -7.30 24.83
C ARG A 31 -24.27 -8.63 24.37
N LYS A 32 -23.08 -8.62 23.75
CA LYS A 32 -22.52 -9.80 23.08
C LYS A 32 -21.49 -10.58 23.90
N ASN A 33 -20.61 -9.87 24.60
CA ASN A 33 -19.41 -10.45 25.22
C ASN A 33 -19.08 -9.83 26.58
N LYS A 34 -20.10 -9.45 27.35
CA LYS A 34 -19.96 -8.91 28.72
C LYS A 34 -19.11 -7.63 28.79
N GLY A 35 -19.06 -6.85 27.71
CA GLY A 35 -18.34 -5.57 27.70
C GLY A 35 -16.85 -5.70 27.41
N LEU A 36 -16.40 -6.85 26.90
CA LEU A 36 -15.01 -7.05 26.50
C LEU A 36 -14.75 -6.46 25.10
N LEU A 37 -13.68 -5.70 24.97
CA LEU A 37 -13.25 -5.11 23.71
C LEU A 37 -11.94 -5.74 23.25
N ARG A 38 -11.84 -6.05 21.96
CA ARG A 38 -10.57 -6.38 21.32
C ARG A 38 -9.97 -5.10 20.77
N ILE A 39 -8.79 -4.73 21.26
CA ILE A 39 -8.03 -3.57 20.79
C ILE A 39 -6.86 -4.07 19.97
N THR A 40 -6.76 -3.56 18.75
CA THR A 40 -5.62 -3.75 17.87
C THR A 40 -4.88 -2.42 17.81
N VAL A 41 -3.62 -2.42 18.25
CA VAL A 41 -2.72 -1.27 18.15
C VAL A 41 -1.65 -1.60 17.12
N GLU A 42 -1.60 -0.78 16.09
CA GLU A 42 -0.58 -0.86 15.05
C GLU A 42 -0.08 0.54 14.71
N PRO A 43 1.20 0.69 14.35
CA PRO A 43 1.70 1.93 13.81
C PRO A 43 0.93 2.23 12.54
N LEU A 44 0.41 3.46 12.44
CA LEU A 44 -0.15 3.92 11.18
C LEU A 44 0.93 3.79 10.10
N PRO A 45 0.63 3.16 8.95
CA PRO A 45 1.55 3.19 7.83
C PRO A 45 1.86 4.65 7.51
N ARG A 46 3.14 4.99 7.32
CA ARG A 46 3.51 6.34 6.89
C ARG A 46 2.69 6.67 5.65
N SER A 47 2.00 7.80 5.66
CA SER A 47 1.41 8.36 4.45
C SER A 47 2.54 8.73 3.49
N ARG A 48 2.40 8.36 2.21
CA ARG A 48 3.32 8.74 1.14
C ARG A 48 3.62 10.23 1.19
N THR A 49 4.89 10.58 1.11
CA THR A 49 5.23 11.99 0.91
C THR A 49 4.87 12.35 -0.53
N VAL A 50 4.26 13.52 -0.73
CA VAL A 50 3.93 14.05 -2.07
C VAL A 50 5.15 14.02 -3.02
N LYS A 51 6.35 14.13 -2.44
CA LYS A 51 7.65 14.07 -3.13
C LYS A 51 7.95 12.70 -3.74
N GLU A 52 7.69 11.60 -3.05
CA GLU A 52 7.96 10.25 -3.57
C GLU A 52 7.08 9.92 -4.77
N ASN A 53 5.79 10.28 -4.71
CA ASN A 53 4.89 10.08 -5.84
C ASN A 53 5.30 10.92 -7.05
N ALA A 54 5.66 12.19 -6.83
CA ALA A 54 6.18 13.05 -7.87
C ALA A 54 7.46 12.47 -8.49
N TYR A 55 8.38 11.98 -7.66
CA TYR A 55 9.64 11.38 -8.10
C TYR A 55 9.42 10.11 -8.95
N PHE A 56 8.57 9.18 -8.52
CA PHE A 56 8.19 8.00 -9.30
C PHE A 56 7.63 8.39 -10.68
N HIS A 57 6.74 9.39 -10.73
CA HIS A 57 6.20 9.90 -11.98
C HIS A 57 7.25 10.57 -12.87
N VAL A 58 8.28 11.22 -12.30
CA VAL A 58 9.41 11.78 -13.04
C VAL A 58 10.25 10.65 -13.65
N LEU A 59 10.61 9.62 -12.86
CA LEU A 59 11.37 8.47 -13.34
C LEU A 59 10.66 7.74 -14.49
N CYS A 60 9.35 7.49 -14.35
CA CYS A 60 8.55 6.88 -15.41
C CYS A 60 8.54 7.75 -16.68
N GLY A 61 8.49 9.07 -16.52
CA GLY A 61 8.55 10.01 -17.65
C GLY A 61 9.90 9.98 -18.35
N ARG A 62 11.00 9.99 -17.58
CA ARG A 62 12.37 9.89 -18.11
C ARG A 62 12.57 8.59 -18.88
N LEU A 63 12.23 7.45 -18.28
CA LEU A 63 12.37 6.15 -18.92
C LEU A 63 11.49 6.03 -20.18
N ALA A 64 10.26 6.56 -20.15
CA ALA A 64 9.40 6.65 -21.33
C ALA A 64 10.06 7.45 -22.47
N SER A 65 10.67 8.60 -22.16
CA SER A 65 11.41 9.39 -23.16
C SER A 65 12.64 8.68 -23.73
N MET A 66 13.29 7.80 -22.96
CA MET A 66 14.49 7.06 -23.40
C MET A 66 14.14 5.80 -24.22
N THR A 67 13.02 5.16 -23.92
CA THR A 67 12.57 3.91 -24.56
C THR A 67 11.63 4.13 -25.74
N GLY A 68 11.00 5.30 -25.82
CA GLY A 68 9.90 5.57 -26.76
C GLY A 68 8.55 4.98 -26.31
N ALA A 69 8.49 4.31 -25.16
CA ALA A 69 7.24 3.82 -24.58
C ALA A 69 6.41 4.97 -23.98
N SER A 70 5.11 4.74 -23.81
CA SER A 70 4.28 5.67 -23.06
C SER A 70 4.57 5.58 -21.55
N LYS A 71 4.33 6.68 -20.84
CA LYS A 71 4.47 6.74 -19.38
C LYS A 71 3.58 5.71 -18.66
N GLU A 72 2.41 5.41 -19.21
CA GLU A 72 1.52 4.40 -18.60
C GLU A 72 2.05 2.98 -18.82
N GLN A 73 2.62 2.68 -19.99
CA GLN A 73 3.29 1.39 -20.22
C GLN A 73 4.46 1.19 -19.26
N VAL A 74 5.30 2.22 -19.07
CA VAL A 74 6.40 2.15 -18.09
C VAL A 74 5.89 1.90 -16.66
N LYS A 75 4.79 2.54 -16.27
CA LYS A 75 4.17 2.30 -14.96
C LYS A 75 3.68 0.86 -14.81
N GLN A 76 3.07 0.30 -15.85
CA GLN A 76 2.60 -1.09 -15.81
C GLN A 76 3.76 -2.07 -15.75
N MET A 77 4.80 -1.88 -16.57
CA MET A 77 6.03 -2.68 -16.49
C MET A 77 6.68 -2.60 -15.11
N ALA A 78 6.76 -1.41 -14.53
CA ALA A 78 7.30 -1.22 -13.18
C ALA A 78 6.49 -1.95 -12.12
N LYS A 79 5.15 -1.97 -12.22
CA LYS A 79 4.31 -2.74 -11.29
C LYS A 79 4.57 -4.24 -11.40
N LYS A 80 4.59 -4.78 -12.62
CA LYS A 80 4.87 -6.21 -12.86
C LYS A 80 6.24 -6.59 -12.29
N ARG A 81 7.28 -5.80 -12.59
CA ARG A 81 8.62 -6.02 -12.04
C ARG A 81 8.68 -5.86 -10.53
N ALA A 82 7.92 -4.93 -9.95
CA ALA A 82 7.87 -4.76 -8.51
C ALA A 82 7.22 -5.96 -7.79
N VAL A 83 6.29 -6.68 -8.43
CA VAL A 83 5.70 -7.90 -7.85
C VAL A 83 6.77 -8.94 -7.55
N GLU A 84 7.78 -9.07 -8.42
CA GLU A 84 8.92 -9.97 -8.21
C GLU A 84 9.80 -9.55 -7.02
N LEU A 85 9.73 -8.28 -6.61
CA LEU A 85 10.40 -7.71 -5.43
C LEU A 85 9.53 -7.78 -4.16
N GLY A 86 8.34 -8.40 -4.24
CA GLY A 86 7.39 -8.52 -3.12
C GLY A 86 6.32 -7.43 -3.08
N TYR A 87 6.12 -6.68 -4.16
CA TYR A 87 4.97 -5.77 -4.28
C TYR A 87 3.66 -6.57 -4.36
N PRO A 88 2.58 -6.12 -3.69
CA PRO A 88 1.31 -6.84 -3.70
C PRO A 88 0.71 -6.94 -5.10
N MET A 89 0.18 -8.11 -5.43
CA MET A 89 -0.54 -8.36 -6.68
C MET A 89 -1.94 -7.75 -6.63
N ALA A 90 -2.44 -7.31 -7.79
CA ALA A 90 -3.84 -7.01 -7.97
C ALA A 90 -4.64 -8.32 -8.04
N THR A 91 -5.87 -8.31 -7.52
CA THR A 91 -6.75 -9.46 -7.54
C THR A 91 -8.06 -9.16 -8.25
N ASP A 92 -8.66 -10.18 -8.86
CA ASP A 92 -10.00 -10.11 -9.43
C ASP A 92 -11.09 -10.05 -8.34
N GLU A 93 -12.35 -10.04 -8.76
CA GLU A 93 -13.53 -10.03 -7.87
C GLU A 93 -13.65 -11.28 -6.98
N ASN A 94 -12.95 -12.36 -7.32
CA ASN A 94 -12.92 -13.62 -6.58
C ASN A 94 -11.69 -13.73 -5.67
N GLY A 95 -10.79 -12.74 -5.68
CA GLY A 95 -9.56 -12.72 -4.89
C GLY A 95 -8.39 -13.46 -5.54
N TRP A 96 -8.47 -13.82 -6.82
CA TRP A 96 -7.38 -14.45 -7.56
C TRP A 96 -6.43 -13.41 -8.16
N PRO A 97 -5.10 -13.64 -8.17
CA PRO A 97 -4.15 -12.76 -8.84
C PRO A 97 -4.48 -12.57 -10.31
N ILE A 98 -4.42 -11.33 -10.78
CA ILE A 98 -4.58 -11.00 -12.20
C ILE A 98 -3.22 -11.21 -12.89
N GLU A 99 -3.20 -12.00 -13.97
CA GLU A 99 -2.01 -12.33 -14.75
C GLU A 99 -2.26 -12.10 -16.23
N ASP A 100 -1.26 -11.57 -16.93
CA ASP A 100 -1.24 -11.46 -18.39
C ASP A 100 0.05 -12.06 -18.99
N GLU A 101 0.27 -11.86 -20.30
CA GLU A 101 1.41 -12.43 -21.02
C GLU A 101 2.79 -11.97 -20.48
N ASP A 102 2.88 -10.84 -19.77
CA ASP A 102 4.12 -10.36 -19.16
C ASP A 102 4.17 -10.58 -17.64
N GLY A 103 3.21 -11.31 -17.07
CA GLY A 103 3.19 -11.73 -15.66
C GLY A 103 2.08 -11.12 -14.82
N PHE A 104 2.26 -11.14 -13.50
CA PHE A 104 1.24 -10.71 -12.54
C PHE A 104 1.10 -9.19 -12.47
N GLU A 105 -0.13 -8.71 -12.49
CA GLU A 105 -0.43 -7.29 -12.28
C GLU A 105 -0.17 -6.89 -10.83
N GLY A 106 0.49 -5.74 -10.64
CA GLY A 106 0.66 -5.14 -9.32
C GLY A 106 -0.52 -4.28 -8.90
N LEU A 107 -0.81 -4.27 -7.59
CA LEU A 107 -1.81 -3.43 -6.96
C LEU A 107 -1.73 -1.96 -7.44
N PRO A 108 -2.86 -1.24 -7.61
CA PRO A 108 -2.83 0.18 -7.91
C PRO A 108 -1.93 0.95 -6.94
N SER A 109 -1.08 1.83 -7.48
CA SER A 109 -0.15 2.59 -6.64
C SER A 109 -0.86 3.54 -5.67
N SER A 110 -2.16 3.83 -5.88
CA SER A 110 -3.02 4.53 -4.92
C SER A 110 -3.29 3.74 -3.64
N GLU A 111 -3.18 2.43 -3.68
CA GLU A 111 -3.56 1.52 -2.59
C GLU A 111 -2.36 0.91 -1.86
N CYS A 112 -1.13 1.21 -2.30
CA CYS A 112 0.08 0.67 -1.69
C CYS A 112 0.60 1.53 -0.51
N SER A 113 1.33 0.86 0.39
CA SER A 113 2.10 1.49 1.47
C SER A 113 3.33 2.24 0.94
N VAL A 114 4.01 3.00 1.79
CA VAL A 114 5.26 3.70 1.43
C VAL A 114 6.38 2.71 1.12
N GLU A 115 6.50 1.66 1.93
CA GLU A 115 7.51 0.62 1.74
C GLU A 115 7.30 -0.10 0.42
N GLN A 116 6.04 -0.39 0.06
CA GLN A 116 5.69 -0.96 -1.24
C GLN A 116 5.94 0.03 -2.39
N PHE A 117 5.74 1.32 -2.15
CA PHE A 117 6.03 2.35 -3.16
C PHE A 117 7.53 2.47 -3.47
N ALA A 118 8.40 2.22 -2.49
CA ALA A 118 9.84 2.13 -2.73
C ALA A 118 10.19 1.01 -3.72
N LEU A 119 9.48 -0.13 -3.67
CA LEU A 119 9.64 -1.23 -4.63
C LEU A 119 9.28 -0.82 -6.07
N LEU A 120 8.28 0.06 -6.24
CA LEU A 120 7.96 0.62 -7.57
C LEU A 120 9.09 1.50 -8.11
N ILE A 121 9.72 2.29 -7.24
CA ILE A 121 10.87 3.12 -7.62
C ILE A 121 12.07 2.24 -7.98
N GLU A 122 12.37 1.23 -7.17
CA GLU A 122 13.44 0.26 -7.47
C GLU A 122 13.17 -0.50 -8.76
N ALA A 123 11.93 -0.91 -9.03
CA ALA A 123 11.56 -1.59 -10.26
C ALA A 123 11.84 -0.72 -11.50
N VAL A 124 11.47 0.57 -11.48
CA VAL A 124 11.78 1.49 -12.60
C VAL A 124 13.30 1.64 -12.79
N LYS A 125 14.06 1.77 -11.69
CA LYS A 125 15.53 1.86 -11.75
C LYS A 125 16.15 0.56 -12.27
N GLY A 126 15.64 -0.60 -11.87
CA GLY A 126 16.07 -1.92 -12.35
C GLY A 126 15.85 -2.08 -13.84
N ILE A 127 14.65 -1.74 -14.33
CA ILE A 127 14.33 -1.78 -15.78
C ILE A 127 15.27 -0.86 -16.56
N ALA A 128 15.50 0.36 -16.07
CA ALA A 128 16.44 1.28 -16.70
C ALA A 128 17.86 0.70 -16.77
N ALA A 129 18.37 0.14 -15.66
CA ALA A 129 19.69 -0.45 -15.60
C ALA A 129 19.85 -1.66 -16.53
N GLU A 130 18.84 -2.53 -16.61
CA GLU A 130 18.82 -3.70 -17.52
C GLU A 130 18.92 -3.29 -19.00
N HIS A 131 18.38 -2.12 -19.35
CA HIS A 131 18.41 -1.59 -20.70
C HIS A 131 19.57 -0.59 -20.94
N GLY A 132 20.47 -0.42 -19.96
CA GLY A 132 21.62 0.47 -20.06
C GLY A 132 21.28 1.97 -19.97
N TYR A 133 20.11 2.32 -19.42
CA TYR A 133 19.71 3.71 -19.19
C TYR A 133 20.13 4.20 -17.81
N TYR A 134 20.59 5.45 -17.75
CA TYR A 134 20.89 6.14 -16.51
C TYR A 134 19.79 7.16 -16.22
N LEU A 135 18.97 6.86 -15.22
CA LEU A 135 18.01 7.81 -14.70
C LEU A 135 18.77 8.72 -13.73
N GLU A 136 19.07 9.95 -14.14
CA GLU A 136 19.56 10.97 -13.22
C GLU A 136 18.57 11.12 -12.06
N ASP A 137 19.04 11.40 -10.84
CA ASP A 137 18.18 11.67 -9.68
C ASP A 137 17.53 13.06 -9.80
#